data_AF-A0A9D6JHY2-F1
#
_entry.id   AF-A0A9D6JHY2-F1
#
_cell.length_a   1.000
_cell.length_b   1.000
_cell.length_c   1.000
_cell.angle_alpha   90.00
_cell.angle_beta   90.00
_cell.angle_gamma   90.00
#
_symmetry.space_group_name_H-M   'P 1'
#
loop_
_entity.id
_entity.type
_entity.pdbx_description
1 polymer ?
#
loop_
_entity_poly.entity_id
_entity_poly.type
_entity_poly.pdbx_seq_one_letter_code
_entity_poly.pdbx_strand_id
1 'polypeptide(L)'
;MSNLKVNGKNYELLHDGRLANTDDWNKAVAKALAEKDGIELTDNHWEIINLMRDFYDQFNISPIRKLLLKSIREKLGEKKAGRDYLHSLFPGDVLIQCSKFAGLPVPMLDVEMDDETRQTRKRPARTYVDPGMAPHFVGKFDLDGAVYQVTDRGNLVDSSQWSEKIAVHMARREGIELTSEHWEVINYLRKFYFEYGVTPMVRLLMKYMKEQLGPDKSSEQYLYKLFPGGPSRQGSRVGGLPEPQGCID
;
A
#
# COMPACT_ATOMS: atom_id res chain seq x y z
N MET A 1 -4.05 7.23 25.83
CA MET A 1 -2.75 6.70 25.40
C MET A 1 -2.18 5.88 26.54
N SER A 2 -1.66 4.68 26.25
CA SER A 2 -1.04 3.81 27.26
C SER A 2 0.47 3.80 27.06
N ASN A 3 1.24 3.49 28.10
CA ASN A 3 2.71 3.45 28.01
C ASN A 3 3.21 2.01 28.19
N LEU A 4 4.30 1.69 27.51
CA LEU A 4 5.06 0.45 27.66
C LEU A 4 6.42 0.77 28.27
N LYS A 5 6.80 0.10 29.36
CA LYS A 5 8.11 0.26 29.98
C LYS A 5 9.01 -0.92 29.61
N VAL A 6 10.11 -0.66 28.91
CA VAL A 6 11.08 -1.68 28.49
C VAL A 6 12.48 -1.17 28.81
N ASN A 7 13.27 -1.97 29.53
CA ASN A 7 14.65 -1.64 29.92
C ASN A 7 14.78 -0.24 30.58
N GLY A 8 13.77 0.19 31.35
CA GLY A 8 13.76 1.49 32.01
C GLY A 8 13.35 2.68 31.13
N LYS A 9 13.22 2.52 29.81
CA LYS A 9 12.65 3.52 28.90
C LYS A 9 11.13 3.34 28.79
N ASN A 10 10.41 4.46 28.74
CA ASN A 10 8.98 4.47 28.46
C ASN A 10 8.74 4.72 26.97
N TYR A 11 7.81 3.97 26.40
CA TYR A 11 7.39 4.03 25.01
C TYR A 11 5.90 4.33 24.96
N GLU A 12 5.53 5.30 24.14
CA GLU A 12 4.13 5.66 23.94
C GLU A 12 3.45 4.64 23.04
N LEU A 13 2.25 4.21 23.44
CA LEU A 13 1.40 3.33 22.65
C LEU A 13 0.13 4.05 22.19
N LEU A 14 -0.27 3.72 20.97
CA LEU A 14 -1.58 4.01 20.41
C LEU A 14 -2.69 3.29 21.21
N HIS A 15 -3.93 3.69 20.94
CA HIS A 15 -5.10 3.14 21.62
C HIS A 15 -5.30 1.63 21.38
N ASP A 16 -4.83 1.12 20.24
CA ASP A 16 -4.85 -0.30 19.87
C ASP A 16 -3.66 -1.10 20.44
N GLY A 17 -2.80 -0.43 21.22
CA GLY A 17 -1.63 -1.01 21.86
C GLY A 17 -0.38 -1.11 20.98
N ARG A 18 -0.37 -0.52 19.79
CA ARG A 18 0.83 -0.41 18.93
C ARG A 18 1.77 0.67 19.40
N LEU A 19 3.02 0.57 18.99
CA LEU A 19 4.02 1.62 19.19
C LEU A 19 3.62 2.88 18.42
N ALA A 20 3.60 4.04 19.09
CA ALA A 20 3.24 5.31 18.46
C ALA A 20 4.31 5.82 17.48
N ASN A 21 5.58 5.52 17.76
CA ASN A 21 6.72 5.87 16.93
C ASN A 21 7.44 4.60 16.44
N THR A 22 7.44 4.34 15.14
CA THR A 22 8.06 3.14 14.55
C THR A 22 9.57 3.04 14.79
N ASP A 23 10.23 4.19 14.93
CA ASP A 23 11.69 4.30 15.09
C ASP A 23 12.17 3.87 16.49
N ASP A 24 11.27 3.86 17.47
CA ASP A 24 11.56 3.44 18.83
C ASP A 24 11.64 1.91 19.00
N TRP A 25 11.27 1.16 17.96
CA TRP A 25 11.20 -0.28 18.01
C TRP A 25 12.58 -0.93 18.12
N ASN A 26 12.60 -2.01 18.88
CA ASN A 26 13.72 -2.94 18.98
C ASN A 26 13.20 -4.30 19.44
N LYS A 27 14.07 -5.31 19.49
CA LYS A 27 13.65 -6.67 19.85
C LYS A 27 13.05 -6.75 21.27
N ALA A 28 13.51 -5.93 22.21
CA ALA A 28 12.97 -5.93 23.57
C ALA A 28 11.56 -5.31 23.61
N VAL A 29 11.31 -4.26 22.83
CA VAL A 29 9.98 -3.66 22.68
C VAL A 29 9.00 -4.66 22.05
N ALA A 30 9.40 -5.37 21.00
CA ALA A 30 8.57 -6.40 20.38
C ALA A 30 8.18 -7.51 21.38
N LYS A 31 9.13 -8.00 22.18
CA LYS A 31 8.86 -9.00 23.23
C LYS A 31 7.86 -8.48 24.26
N ALA A 32 8.07 -7.27 24.77
CA ALA A 32 7.17 -6.68 25.75
C ALA A 32 5.76 -6.41 25.19
N LEU A 33 5.64 -6.08 23.90
CA LEU A 33 4.34 -5.96 23.22
C LEU A 33 3.64 -7.32 23.08
N ALA A 34 4.39 -8.38 22.75
CA ALA A 34 3.86 -9.74 22.62
C ALA A 34 3.45 -10.33 23.97
N GLU A 35 4.27 -10.15 25.01
CA GLU A 35 3.96 -10.57 26.38
C GLU A 35 2.66 -9.95 26.89
N LYS A 36 2.42 -8.67 26.58
CA LYS A 36 1.16 -7.97 26.92
C LYS A 36 -0.06 -8.59 26.23
N ASP A 37 0.13 -9.22 25.08
CA ASP A 37 -0.90 -9.95 24.33
C ASP A 37 -0.92 -11.45 24.65
N GLY A 38 -0.12 -11.91 25.63
CA GLY A 38 -0.04 -13.31 26.06
C GLY A 38 0.71 -14.22 25.08
N ILE A 39 1.59 -13.66 24.24
CA ILE A 39 2.37 -14.40 23.23
C ILE A 39 3.86 -14.38 23.57
N GLU A 40 4.49 -15.54 23.58
CA GLU A 40 5.94 -15.68 23.70
C GLU A 40 6.60 -15.76 22.31
N LEU A 41 7.49 -14.81 22.00
CA LEU A 41 8.15 -14.74 20.70
C LEU A 41 9.31 -15.75 20.58
N THR A 42 9.02 -16.91 20.00
CA THR A 42 10.01 -17.90 19.56
C THR A 42 10.72 -17.51 18.25
N ASP A 43 11.76 -18.25 17.86
CA ASP A 43 12.50 -18.01 16.61
C ASP A 43 11.61 -18.01 15.36
N ASN A 44 10.58 -18.86 15.33
CA ASN A 44 9.60 -18.89 14.25
C ASN A 44 8.78 -17.59 14.15
N HIS A 45 8.47 -16.95 15.28
CA HIS A 45 7.81 -15.64 15.24
C HIS A 45 8.75 -14.58 14.68
N TRP A 46 10.03 -14.63 15.08
CA TRP A 46 11.04 -13.70 14.61
C TRP A 46 11.27 -13.76 13.11
N GLU A 47 11.22 -14.93 12.49
CA GLU A 47 11.29 -15.04 11.03
C GLU A 47 10.20 -14.20 10.36
N ILE A 48 8.94 -14.31 10.81
CA ILE A 48 7.80 -13.57 10.22
C ILE A 48 7.87 -12.08 10.55
N ILE A 49 8.22 -11.73 11.79
CA ILE A 49 8.38 -10.33 12.23
C ILE A 49 9.50 -9.64 11.42
N ASN A 50 10.64 -10.30 11.25
CA ASN A 50 11.76 -9.77 10.48
C ASN A 50 11.40 -9.64 9.00
N LEU A 51 10.66 -10.60 8.41
CA LEU A 51 10.15 -10.44 7.05
C LEU A 51 9.27 -9.20 6.90
N MET A 52 8.40 -8.94 7.87
CA MET A 52 7.53 -7.78 7.85
C MET A 52 8.32 -6.47 8.00
N ARG A 53 9.36 -6.49 8.84
CA ARG A 53 10.31 -5.38 9.00
C ARG A 53 11.10 -5.11 7.74
N ASP A 54 11.72 -6.13 7.15
CA ASP A 54 12.48 -6.01 5.91
C ASP A 54 11.60 -5.43 4.80
N PHE A 55 10.34 -5.86 4.72
CA PHE A 55 9.37 -5.30 3.78
C PHE A 55 9.12 -3.82 4.08
N TYR A 56 8.84 -3.46 5.33
CA TYR A 56 8.62 -2.05 5.68
C TYR A 56 9.85 -1.18 5.42
N ASP A 57 11.05 -1.65 5.72
CA ASP A 57 12.29 -0.90 5.48
C ASP A 57 12.54 -0.73 3.97
N GLN A 58 12.14 -1.72 3.17
CA GLN A 58 12.27 -1.67 1.71
C GLN A 58 11.24 -0.73 1.07
N PHE A 59 9.97 -0.82 1.50
CA PHE A 59 8.81 -0.23 0.82
C PHE A 59 8.17 0.96 1.58
N ASN A 60 8.54 1.18 2.84
CA ASN A 60 7.96 2.15 3.78
C ASN A 60 6.44 2.02 3.97
N ILE A 61 5.94 0.81 3.79
CA ILE A 61 4.53 0.46 3.88
C ILE A 61 4.45 -0.91 4.53
N SER A 62 3.54 -1.08 5.49
CA SER A 62 3.29 -2.40 6.07
C SER A 62 2.74 -3.34 4.99
N PRO A 63 3.28 -4.56 4.82
CA PRO A 63 2.79 -5.46 3.79
C PRO A 63 1.33 -5.82 4.10
N ILE A 64 0.52 -5.89 3.06
CA ILE A 64 -0.84 -6.45 3.14
C ILE A 64 -0.75 -7.97 3.26
N ARG A 65 -1.83 -8.64 3.68
CA ARG A 65 -1.83 -10.12 3.86
C ARG A 65 -1.29 -10.86 2.65
N LYS A 66 -1.75 -10.52 1.44
CA LYS A 66 -1.32 -11.18 0.20
C LYS A 66 0.19 -11.08 0.00
N LEU A 67 0.78 -9.92 0.32
CA LEU A 67 2.22 -9.67 0.21
C LEU A 67 3.01 -10.42 1.27
N LEU A 68 2.57 -10.34 2.53
CA LEU A 68 3.20 -11.06 3.62
C LEU A 68 3.24 -12.56 3.30
N LEU A 69 2.13 -13.14 2.86
CA LEU A 69 2.05 -14.55 2.47
C LEU A 69 2.96 -14.87 1.27
N LYS A 70 3.04 -14.00 0.26
CA LYS A 70 3.97 -14.17 -0.87
C LYS A 70 5.42 -14.18 -0.38
N SER A 71 5.82 -13.23 0.46
CA SER A 71 7.17 -13.16 1.01
C SER A 71 7.52 -14.36 1.89
N ILE A 72 6.56 -14.86 2.68
CA ILE A 72 6.74 -16.09 3.48
C ILE A 72 6.93 -17.29 2.56
N ARG A 73 6.13 -17.44 1.49
CA ARG A 73 6.30 -18.55 0.52
C ARG A 73 7.67 -18.53 -0.13
N GLU A 74 8.09 -17.36 -0.61
CA GLU A 74 9.34 -17.19 -1.34
C GLU A 74 10.58 -17.40 -0.46
N LYS A 75 10.56 -16.89 0.78
CA LYS A 75 11.74 -16.91 1.66
C LYS A 75 11.75 -18.06 2.67
N LEU A 76 10.58 -18.55 3.09
CA LEU A 76 10.42 -19.54 4.18
C LEU A 76 9.67 -20.83 3.73
N GLY A 77 9.07 -20.83 2.54
CA GLY A 77 8.41 -21.98 1.93
C GLY A 77 6.90 -22.08 2.21
N GLU A 78 6.20 -22.87 1.39
CA GLU A 78 4.73 -23.02 1.44
C GLU A 78 4.18 -23.48 2.78
N LYS A 79 4.89 -24.37 3.49
CA LYS A 79 4.45 -24.87 4.80
C LYS A 79 4.28 -23.74 5.82
N LYS A 80 5.22 -22.78 5.83
CA LYS A 80 5.20 -21.63 6.76
C LYS A 80 4.20 -20.55 6.33
N ALA A 81 3.78 -20.53 5.07
CA ALA A 81 2.71 -19.65 4.59
C ALA A 81 1.30 -20.23 4.83
N GLY A 82 1.21 -21.45 5.35
CA GLY A 82 -0.06 -22.11 5.66
C GLY A 82 -0.82 -21.41 6.79
N ARG A 83 -2.15 -21.37 6.66
CA ARG A 83 -3.05 -20.76 7.67
C ARG A 83 -2.81 -21.34 9.07
N ASP A 84 -2.76 -22.66 9.19
CA ASP A 84 -2.64 -23.33 10.50
C ASP A 84 -1.32 -23.01 11.19
N TYR A 85 -0.23 -22.96 10.42
CA TYR A 85 1.08 -22.57 10.94
C TYR A 85 1.05 -21.12 11.45
N LEU A 86 0.55 -20.19 10.63
CA LEU A 86 0.51 -18.78 11.01
C LEU A 86 -0.44 -18.53 12.18
N HIS A 87 -1.57 -19.24 12.26
CA HIS A 87 -2.49 -19.17 13.40
C HIS A 87 -1.88 -19.79 14.67
N SER A 88 -1.02 -20.81 14.55
CA SER A 88 -0.32 -21.37 15.71
C SER A 88 0.70 -20.40 16.34
N LEU A 89 1.26 -19.50 15.53
CA LEU A 89 2.17 -18.44 15.99
C LEU A 89 1.42 -17.16 16.40
N PHE A 90 0.38 -16.81 15.65
CA PHE A 90 -0.39 -15.58 15.83
C PHE A 90 -1.89 -15.92 15.89
N PRO A 91 -2.40 -16.36 17.06
CA PRO A 91 -3.75 -16.92 17.20
C PRO A 91 -4.90 -15.92 16.98
N GLY A 92 -4.63 -14.62 17.05
CA GLY A 92 -5.64 -13.61 16.74
C GLY A 92 -5.72 -13.42 15.23
N ASP A 93 -4.76 -12.68 14.70
CA ASP A 93 -4.56 -12.55 13.26
C ASP A 93 -3.09 -12.25 12.97
N VAL A 94 -2.50 -13.02 12.08
CA VAL A 94 -1.07 -12.91 11.74
C VAL A 94 -0.70 -11.52 11.28
N LEU A 95 -1.55 -10.85 10.51
CA LEU A 95 -1.23 -9.53 9.99
C LEU A 95 -1.29 -8.48 11.10
N ILE A 96 -2.35 -8.50 11.90
CA ILE A 96 -2.55 -7.54 12.99
C ILE A 96 -1.49 -7.73 14.09
N GLN A 97 -1.29 -8.95 14.56
CA GLN A 97 -0.35 -9.25 15.64
C GLN A 97 1.10 -9.08 15.17
N CYS A 98 1.47 -9.61 14.00
CA CYS A 98 2.83 -9.44 13.49
C CYS A 98 3.16 -7.97 13.24
N SER A 99 2.25 -7.17 12.66
CA SER A 99 2.52 -5.74 12.48
C SER A 99 2.65 -5.00 13.81
N LYS A 100 1.87 -5.39 14.83
CA LYS A 100 1.96 -4.78 16.16
C LYS A 100 3.32 -5.09 16.78
N PHE A 101 3.74 -6.35 16.75
CA PHE A 101 5.01 -6.78 17.33
C PHE A 101 6.22 -6.31 16.52
N ALA A 102 6.07 -6.13 15.21
CA ALA A 102 7.05 -5.45 14.36
C ALA A 102 7.08 -3.93 14.61
N GLY A 103 6.17 -3.37 15.41
CA GLY A 103 6.09 -1.92 15.66
C GLY A 103 5.77 -1.13 14.40
N LEU A 104 4.95 -1.72 13.52
CA LEU A 104 4.56 -1.16 12.23
C LEU A 104 3.12 -0.64 12.27
N PRO A 105 2.79 0.37 11.44
CA PRO A 105 1.42 0.85 11.31
C PRO A 105 0.50 -0.27 10.79
N VAL A 106 -0.80 -0.16 11.07
CA VAL A 106 -1.81 -1.09 10.55
C VAL A 106 -1.78 -1.08 9.02
N PRO A 107 -1.71 -2.25 8.35
CA PRO A 107 -1.85 -2.31 6.90
C PRO A 107 -3.25 -1.84 6.49
N MET A 108 -3.31 -0.83 5.61
CA MET A 108 -4.55 -0.12 5.28
C MET A 108 -5.57 -1.01 4.52
N LEU A 109 -5.12 -1.94 3.68
CA LEU A 109 -5.99 -2.75 2.80
C LEU A 109 -6.81 -3.82 3.51
N ASP A 110 -6.25 -4.50 4.51
CA ASP A 110 -6.98 -5.59 5.17
C ASP A 110 -8.13 -5.06 6.06
N VAL A 111 -8.08 -3.79 6.50
CA VAL A 111 -9.20 -3.12 7.17
C VAL A 111 -10.35 -2.78 6.19
N GLU A 112 -10.06 -2.70 4.89
CA GLU A 112 -11.06 -2.44 3.84
C GLU A 112 -11.58 -3.73 3.18
N MET A 113 -10.90 -4.87 3.36
CA MET A 113 -11.20 -6.14 2.68
C MET A 113 -12.08 -7.12 3.48
N ASP A 114 -12.38 -6.86 4.75
CA ASP A 114 -13.39 -7.65 5.47
C ASP A 114 -14.79 -7.23 4.99
N ASP A 115 -15.41 -8.07 4.16
CA ASP A 115 -16.77 -7.88 3.62
C ASP A 115 -17.84 -7.64 4.72
N GLU A 116 -17.60 -8.09 5.96
CA GLU A 116 -18.46 -7.81 7.12
C GLU A 116 -18.35 -6.35 7.63
N THR A 117 -17.17 -5.75 7.56
CA THR A 117 -16.99 -4.32 7.91
C THR A 117 -17.51 -3.38 6.82
N ARG A 118 -17.63 -3.86 5.58
CA ARG A 118 -18.23 -3.15 4.45
C ARG A 118 -19.71 -2.86 4.64
N GLN A 119 -20.43 -3.71 5.38
CA GLN A 119 -21.86 -3.53 5.65
C GLN A 119 -22.15 -2.57 6.80
N THR A 120 -21.22 -2.38 7.74
CA THR A 120 -21.47 -1.69 9.02
C THR A 120 -20.91 -0.27 9.10
N ARG A 121 -19.94 0.12 8.27
CA ARG A 121 -19.48 1.51 8.19
C ARG A 121 -20.41 2.33 7.30
N LYS A 122 -21.18 3.27 7.88
CA LYS A 122 -21.76 4.38 7.11
C LYS A 122 -20.62 5.07 6.37
N ARG A 123 -20.55 4.92 5.05
CA ARG A 123 -19.66 5.70 4.19
C ARG A 123 -19.83 7.18 4.59
N PRO A 124 -18.74 7.92 4.87
CA PRO A 124 -18.86 9.37 5.03
C PRO A 124 -19.58 9.92 3.80
N ALA A 125 -20.41 10.95 4.00
CA ALA A 125 -21.19 11.54 2.92
C ALA A 125 -20.24 11.86 1.76
N ARG A 126 -20.48 11.21 0.61
CA ARG A 126 -19.75 11.49 -0.64
C ARG A 126 -19.81 13.00 -0.88
N THR A 127 -18.68 13.67 -0.84
CA THR A 127 -18.59 15.02 -1.42
C THR A 127 -18.89 14.85 -2.90
N TYR A 128 -20.04 15.38 -3.34
CA TYR A 128 -20.38 15.42 -4.75
C TYR A 128 -19.29 16.21 -5.47
N VAL A 129 -18.52 15.52 -6.30
CA VAL A 129 -17.60 16.16 -7.24
C VAL A 129 -18.41 16.38 -8.51
N ASP A 130 -18.62 17.64 -8.88
CA ASP A 130 -19.24 17.98 -10.16
C ASP A 130 -18.39 17.38 -11.30
N PRO A 131 -18.94 16.42 -12.08
CA PRO A 131 -18.20 15.79 -13.18
C PRO A 131 -17.70 16.80 -14.23
N GLY A 132 -18.34 17.97 -14.34
CA GLY A 132 -17.93 19.04 -15.25
C GLY A 132 -16.70 19.82 -14.79
N MET A 133 -16.38 19.81 -13.49
CA MET A 133 -15.24 20.56 -12.92
C MET A 133 -14.03 19.68 -12.57
N ALA A 134 -14.19 18.36 -12.53
CA ALA A 134 -13.07 17.46 -12.26
C ALA A 134 -12.09 17.42 -13.44
N PRO A 135 -10.77 17.49 -13.20
CA PRO A 135 -9.77 17.35 -14.25
C PRO A 135 -9.73 15.94 -14.83
N HIS A 136 -10.38 14.96 -14.19
CA HIS A 136 -10.47 13.55 -14.58
C HIS A 136 -11.92 13.13 -14.85
N PHE A 137 -12.12 11.93 -15.41
CA PHE A 137 -13.44 11.34 -15.57
C PHE A 137 -14.04 10.91 -14.23
N VAL A 138 -15.34 11.09 -14.04
CA VAL A 138 -16.06 10.72 -12.80
C VAL A 138 -17.22 9.80 -13.15
N GLY A 139 -17.33 8.67 -12.47
CA GLY A 139 -18.37 7.66 -12.69
C GLY A 139 -18.14 6.78 -13.93
N LYS A 140 -18.10 7.37 -15.13
CA LYS A 140 -17.86 6.62 -16.39
C LYS A 140 -17.35 7.51 -17.52
N PHE A 141 -16.82 6.89 -18.57
CA PHE A 141 -16.51 7.54 -19.86
C PHE A 141 -16.76 6.60 -21.04
N ASP A 142 -16.97 7.18 -22.22
CA ASP A 142 -17.16 6.48 -23.49
C ASP A 142 -15.88 6.53 -24.33
N LEU A 143 -15.45 5.39 -24.86
CA LEU A 143 -14.32 5.29 -25.78
C LEU A 143 -14.59 4.17 -26.79
N ASP A 144 -14.55 4.49 -28.09
CA ASP A 144 -14.84 3.57 -29.20
C ASP A 144 -16.18 2.82 -29.12
N GLY A 145 -17.20 3.44 -28.55
CA GLY A 145 -18.52 2.82 -28.37
C GLY A 145 -18.60 1.84 -27.21
N ALA A 146 -17.55 1.73 -26.38
CA ALA A 146 -17.57 1.04 -25.10
C ALA A 146 -17.65 2.03 -23.93
N VAL A 147 -18.34 1.63 -22.86
CA VAL A 147 -18.48 2.40 -21.62
C VAL A 147 -17.57 1.81 -20.56
N TYR A 148 -16.71 2.63 -19.97
CA TYR A 148 -15.79 2.24 -18.90
C TYR A 148 -16.21 2.91 -17.58
N GLN A 149 -16.20 2.12 -16.50
CA GLN A 149 -16.54 2.63 -15.16
C GLN A 149 -15.29 3.14 -14.45
N VAL A 150 -15.40 4.32 -13.84
CA VAL A 150 -14.34 4.93 -13.03
C VAL A 150 -14.87 5.37 -11.67
N THR A 151 -13.99 5.40 -10.67
CA THR A 151 -14.33 5.90 -9.33
C THR A 151 -14.56 7.41 -9.33
N ASP A 152 -15.01 7.95 -8.20
CA ASP A 152 -15.15 9.41 -8.01
C ASP A 152 -13.79 10.15 -8.10
N ARG A 153 -12.69 9.39 -7.96
CA ARG A 153 -11.29 9.86 -8.15
C ARG A 153 -10.77 9.65 -9.57
N GLY A 154 -11.53 9.00 -10.43
CA GLY A 154 -11.23 8.76 -11.85
C GLY A 154 -10.38 7.53 -12.13
N ASN A 155 -10.15 6.66 -11.16
CA ASN A 155 -9.45 5.39 -11.36
C ASN A 155 -10.40 4.36 -12.01
N LEU A 156 -9.90 3.50 -12.89
CA LEU A 156 -10.70 2.41 -13.45
C LEU A 156 -11.20 1.48 -12.33
N VAL A 157 -12.48 1.12 -12.40
CA VAL A 157 -13.08 0.13 -11.49
C VAL A 157 -12.56 -1.27 -11.81
N ASP A 158 -12.39 -1.59 -13.09
CA ASP A 158 -11.81 -2.85 -13.56
C ASP A 158 -10.48 -2.58 -14.28
N SER A 159 -9.37 -2.87 -13.60
CA SER A 159 -8.03 -2.67 -14.13
C SER A 159 -7.65 -3.63 -15.27
N SER A 160 -8.41 -4.73 -15.45
CA SER A 160 -8.21 -5.67 -16.55
C SER A 160 -8.66 -5.11 -17.90
N GLN A 161 -9.54 -4.11 -17.89
CA GLN A 161 -10.00 -3.42 -19.10
C GLN A 161 -8.97 -2.43 -19.65
N TRP A 162 -7.92 -2.12 -18.89
CA TRP A 162 -6.94 -1.12 -19.28
C TRP A 162 -6.20 -1.48 -20.57
N SER A 163 -5.97 -0.48 -21.41
CA SER A 163 -5.13 -0.53 -22.60
C SER A 163 -4.38 0.78 -22.76
N GLU A 164 -3.35 0.80 -23.61
CA GLU A 164 -2.62 2.04 -23.91
C GLU A 164 -3.56 3.14 -24.45
N LYS A 165 -4.57 2.75 -25.24
CA LYS A 165 -5.57 3.69 -25.76
C LYS A 165 -6.40 4.34 -24.65
N ILE A 166 -6.80 3.55 -23.65
CA ILE A 166 -7.48 4.06 -22.46
C ILE A 166 -6.57 5.00 -21.67
N ALA A 167 -5.30 4.65 -21.48
CA ALA A 167 -4.34 5.50 -20.79
C ALA A 167 -4.21 6.87 -21.48
N VAL A 168 -4.06 6.89 -22.81
CA VAL A 168 -4.00 8.12 -23.60
C VAL A 168 -5.30 8.94 -23.46
N HIS A 169 -6.47 8.28 -23.48
CA HIS A 169 -7.75 8.96 -23.32
C HIS A 169 -7.90 9.61 -21.94
N MET A 170 -7.53 8.89 -20.88
CA MET A 170 -7.53 9.38 -19.50
C MET A 170 -6.51 10.52 -19.30
N ALA A 171 -5.30 10.38 -19.82
CA ALA A 171 -4.26 11.39 -19.73
C ALA A 171 -4.67 12.71 -20.41
N ARG A 172 -5.25 12.63 -21.62
CA ARG A 172 -5.73 13.81 -22.35
C ARG A 172 -6.80 14.57 -21.59
N ARG A 173 -7.69 13.87 -20.88
CA ARG A 173 -8.71 14.51 -20.02
C ARG A 173 -8.06 15.35 -18.92
N GLU A 174 -6.95 14.89 -18.37
CA GLU A 174 -6.14 15.59 -17.36
C GLU A 174 -5.10 16.57 -17.95
N GLY A 175 -5.13 16.82 -19.27
CA GLY A 175 -4.22 17.76 -19.93
C GLY A 175 -2.79 17.24 -20.12
N ILE A 176 -2.60 15.92 -20.10
CA ILE A 176 -1.29 15.26 -20.25
C ILE A 176 -1.19 14.60 -21.63
N GLU A 177 -0.07 14.87 -22.31
CA GLU A 177 0.36 14.13 -23.49
C GLU A 177 1.40 13.07 -23.09
N LEU A 178 1.10 11.80 -23.33
CA LEU A 178 1.96 10.69 -22.90
C LEU A 178 3.17 10.52 -23.82
N THR A 179 4.33 10.97 -23.34
CA THR A 179 5.64 10.71 -23.95
C THR A 179 6.22 9.36 -23.50
N SER A 180 7.36 8.95 -24.07
CA SER A 180 8.12 7.77 -23.64
C SER A 180 8.39 7.73 -22.14
N GLU A 181 8.71 8.88 -21.55
CA GLU A 181 9.00 9.04 -20.13
C GLU A 181 7.76 8.77 -19.26
N HIS A 182 6.57 9.16 -19.72
CA HIS A 182 5.33 8.85 -19.00
C HIS A 182 5.04 7.35 -19.02
N TRP A 183 5.30 6.70 -20.17
CA TRP A 183 5.14 5.26 -20.31
C TRP A 183 6.08 4.46 -19.41
N GLU A 184 7.32 4.92 -19.21
CA GLU A 184 8.26 4.32 -18.24
C GLU A 184 7.64 4.27 -16.83
N VAL A 185 7.08 5.39 -16.37
CA VAL A 185 6.43 5.50 -15.06
C VAL A 185 5.16 4.66 -14.99
N ILE A 186 4.27 4.75 -16.00
CA ILE A 186 3.00 4.01 -16.03
C ILE A 186 3.26 2.50 -16.01
N ASN A 187 4.18 2.02 -16.84
CA ASN A 187 4.50 0.61 -16.91
C ASN A 187 5.15 0.10 -15.63
N TYR A 188 5.98 0.93 -14.98
CA TYR A 188 6.52 0.61 -13.67
C TYR A 188 5.41 0.49 -12.62
N LEU A 189 4.52 1.48 -12.53
CA LEU A 189 3.39 1.46 -11.59
C LEU A 189 2.52 0.22 -11.79
N ARG A 190 2.23 -0.13 -13.05
CA ARG A 190 1.45 -1.32 -13.39
C ARG A 190 2.18 -2.59 -13.00
N LYS A 191 3.47 -2.73 -13.36
CA LYS A 191 4.29 -3.88 -12.97
C LYS A 191 4.30 -4.04 -11.45
N PHE A 192 4.57 -2.96 -10.72
CA PHE A 192 4.59 -2.95 -9.27
C PHE A 192 3.23 -3.38 -8.69
N TYR A 193 2.12 -2.83 -9.18
CA TYR A 193 0.79 -3.20 -8.70
C TYR A 193 0.46 -4.67 -9.00
N PHE A 194 0.77 -5.21 -10.18
CA PHE A 194 0.48 -6.62 -10.47
C PHE A 194 1.41 -7.58 -9.72
N GLU A 195 2.62 -7.14 -9.41
CA GLU A 195 3.59 -7.94 -8.64
C GLU A 195 3.28 -7.92 -7.13
N TYR A 196 2.87 -6.76 -6.59
CA TYR A 196 2.75 -6.51 -5.17
C TYR A 196 1.31 -6.27 -4.68
N GLY A 197 0.34 -6.06 -5.56
CA GLY A 197 -1.06 -5.83 -5.22
C GLY A 197 -1.35 -4.45 -4.60
N VAL A 198 -0.38 -3.55 -4.57
CA VAL A 198 -0.50 -2.17 -4.08
C VAL A 198 0.21 -1.23 -5.03
N THR A 199 -0.27 0.00 -5.20
CA THR A 199 0.43 1.04 -5.96
C THR A 199 1.50 1.70 -5.07
N PRO A 200 2.70 1.98 -5.58
CA PRO A 200 3.78 2.53 -4.77
C PRO A 200 3.56 4.03 -4.46
N MET A 201 4.01 4.47 -3.28
CA MET A 201 4.13 5.89 -2.94
C MET A 201 5.23 6.57 -3.78
N VAL A 202 5.21 7.91 -3.86
CA VAL A 202 6.17 8.69 -4.67
C VAL A 202 7.62 8.36 -4.28
N ARG A 203 7.94 8.30 -2.98
CA ARG A 203 9.29 7.98 -2.49
C ARG A 203 9.79 6.62 -2.96
N LEU A 204 8.89 5.64 -3.00
CA LEU A 204 9.21 4.29 -3.43
C LEU A 204 9.42 4.21 -4.94
N LEU A 205 8.53 4.87 -5.70
CA LEU A 205 8.67 5.06 -7.13
C LEU A 205 10.04 5.65 -7.48
N MET A 206 10.45 6.73 -6.79
CA MET A 206 11.78 7.33 -6.94
C MET A 206 12.91 6.35 -6.66
N LYS A 207 12.88 5.62 -5.53
CA LYS A 207 13.93 4.66 -5.15
C LYS A 207 14.15 3.60 -6.24
N TYR A 208 13.07 2.99 -6.72
CA TYR A 208 13.17 1.92 -7.73
C TYR A 208 13.50 2.46 -9.13
N MET A 209 12.93 3.61 -9.52
CA MET A 209 13.30 4.23 -10.79
C MET A 209 14.76 4.66 -10.79
N LYS A 210 15.33 5.06 -9.64
CA LYS A 210 16.75 5.38 -9.52
C LYS A 210 17.63 4.17 -9.82
N GLU A 211 17.25 3.00 -9.32
CA GLU A 211 17.97 1.74 -9.55
C GLU A 211 17.91 1.29 -11.02
N GLN A 212 16.79 1.52 -11.71
CA GLN A 212 16.57 1.05 -13.08
C GLN A 212 16.98 2.06 -14.17
N LEU A 213 16.76 3.35 -13.93
CA LEU A 213 16.84 4.43 -14.93
C LEU A 213 17.84 5.53 -14.57
N GLY A 214 18.44 5.47 -13.38
CA GLY A 214 19.38 6.45 -12.87
C GLY A 214 18.73 7.66 -12.17
N PRO A 215 19.54 8.48 -11.47
CA PRO A 215 19.06 9.55 -10.59
C PRO A 215 18.30 10.68 -11.29
N ASP A 216 18.62 10.96 -12.56
CA ASP A 216 18.01 12.07 -13.31
C ASP A 216 16.53 11.80 -13.62
N LYS A 217 16.20 10.54 -13.94
CA LYS A 217 14.85 10.07 -14.24
C LYS A 217 14.05 9.63 -13.01
N SER A 218 14.60 9.83 -11.81
CA SER A 218 13.98 9.42 -10.56
C SER A 218 13.82 10.55 -9.56
N SER A 219 14.12 11.80 -9.95
CA SER A 219 13.96 12.95 -9.07
C SER A 219 12.48 13.31 -8.92
N GLU A 220 12.12 13.82 -7.75
CA GLU A 220 10.76 14.30 -7.49
C GLU A 220 10.33 15.34 -8.54
N GLN A 221 11.20 16.31 -8.83
CA GLN A 221 10.97 17.34 -9.83
C GLN A 221 10.69 16.75 -11.22
N TYR A 222 11.43 15.72 -11.63
CA TYR A 222 11.19 15.03 -12.89
C TYR A 222 9.82 14.35 -12.90
N LEU A 223 9.46 13.64 -11.84
CA LEU A 223 8.19 12.92 -11.78
C LEU A 223 6.98 13.86 -11.73
N TYR A 224 7.07 14.99 -11.00
CA TYR A 224 6.02 16.01 -10.98
C TYR A 224 5.94 16.82 -12.27
N LYS A 225 7.04 16.91 -13.05
CA LYS A 225 7.00 17.45 -14.40
C LYS A 225 6.17 16.56 -15.34
N LEU A 226 6.27 15.25 -15.20
CA LEU A 226 5.49 14.29 -16.00
C LEU A 226 4.03 14.18 -15.51
N PHE A 227 3.83 14.17 -14.19
CA PHE A 227 2.51 14.04 -13.58
C PHE A 227 2.28 15.15 -12.56
N PRO A 228 1.85 16.36 -13.00
CA PRO A 228 1.65 17.51 -12.13
C PRO A 228 0.60 17.29 -11.03
N GLY A 229 -0.36 16.39 -11.26
CA GLY A 229 -1.35 15.96 -10.27
C GLY A 229 -0.83 14.93 -9.27
N GLY A 230 0.48 14.68 -9.26
CA GLY A 230 1.19 13.75 -8.38
C GLY A 230 1.50 12.42 -9.09
N PRO A 231 2.77 11.97 -9.14
CA PRO A 231 3.16 10.81 -9.94
C PRO A 231 2.57 9.49 -9.46
N SER A 232 2.38 9.31 -8.14
CA SER A 232 1.68 8.12 -7.63
C SER A 232 0.19 8.19 -7.94
N ARG A 233 -0.49 9.31 -7.62
CA ARG A 233 -1.95 9.45 -7.76
C ARG A 233 -2.41 9.55 -9.21
N GLN A 234 -1.84 10.48 -9.98
CA GLN A 234 -2.18 10.71 -11.38
C GLN A 234 -1.62 9.60 -12.27
N GLY A 235 -0.37 9.18 -12.04
CA GLY A 235 0.23 8.06 -12.76
C GLY A 235 -0.55 6.75 -12.57
N SER A 236 -0.99 6.43 -11.35
CA SER A 236 -1.79 5.22 -11.11
C SER A 236 -3.15 5.28 -11.80
N ARG A 237 -3.79 6.46 -11.82
CA ARG A 237 -5.07 6.67 -12.49
C ARG A 237 -4.98 6.47 -13.99
N VAL A 238 -4.02 7.12 -14.64
CA VAL A 238 -3.74 6.95 -16.08
C VAL A 238 -3.30 5.51 -16.38
N GLY A 239 -2.55 4.90 -15.46
CA GLY A 239 -2.16 3.49 -15.51
C GLY A 239 -3.29 2.50 -15.27
N GLY A 240 -4.54 2.95 -15.06
CA GLY A 240 -5.70 2.09 -14.85
C GLY A 240 -5.65 1.29 -13.56
N LEU A 241 -4.93 1.78 -12.56
CA LEU A 241 -4.74 1.14 -11.26
C LEU A 241 -5.70 1.73 -10.24
N PRO A 242 -6.01 1.00 -9.15
CA PRO A 242 -6.72 1.56 -8.01
C PRO A 242 -6.01 2.79 -7.42
N GLU A 243 -6.73 3.54 -6.60
CA GLU A 243 -6.15 4.70 -5.90
C GLU A 243 -5.02 4.26 -4.95
N PRO A 244 -3.90 5.01 -4.88
CA PRO A 244 -2.86 4.75 -3.89
C PRO A 244 -3.34 4.86 -2.46
N GLN A 245 -2.82 3.97 -1.62
CA GLN A 245 -3.21 3.86 -0.22
C GLN A 245 -2.13 4.41 0.69
N GLY A 246 -2.55 5.06 1.78
CA GLY A 246 -1.67 5.76 2.71
C GLY A 246 -1.48 7.25 2.37
N CYS A 247 -0.77 7.98 3.22
CA CYS A 247 -0.38 9.36 2.95
C CYS A 247 0.50 9.40 1.69
N ILE A 248 0.08 10.17 0.69
CA ILE A 248 0.67 10.18 -0.66
C ILE A 248 1.88 11.15 -0.75
N ASP A 249 2.16 11.88 0.35
CA ASP A 249 3.16 12.95 0.42
C ASP A 249 4.36 12.56 1.28
#